data_AF-A0A9D6U780-F1
#
_entry.id   AF-A0A9D6U780-F1
#
_cell.length_a   1.000
_cell.length_b   1.000
_cell.length_c   1.000
_cell.angle_alpha   90.00
_cell.angle_beta   90.00
_cell.angle_gamma   90.00
#
_symmetry.space_group_name_H-M   'P 1'
#
loop_
_entity.id
_entity.type
_entity.pdbx_description
1 polymer ?
#
loop_
_entity_poly.entity_id
_entity_poly.type
_entity_poly.pdbx_seq_one_letter_code
_entity_poly.pdbx_strand_id
1 'polypeptide(L)'
;MSTRTVRIDIPIYEKEKMITLGSDIRDRHTALGAASPLNNSIIDMTAFAAIHQLAKDKRTEGLDAHSFGQAAIQAADLALGIGALQTIDTPSTVYYYTGRIRSQLLLAYQGVEEEAS
;
A
#
# COMPACT_ATOMS: atom_id res chain seq x y z
N MET A 1 2.56 -5.79 51.53
CA MET A 1 2.07 -6.25 50.21
C MET A 1 3.25 -6.21 49.24
N SER A 2 3.63 -7.33 48.64
CA SER A 2 4.72 -7.40 47.66
C SER A 2 4.24 -6.78 46.34
N THR A 3 4.89 -5.72 45.88
CA THR A 3 4.61 -5.13 44.56
C THR A 3 5.22 -6.01 43.49
N ARG A 4 4.39 -6.62 42.64
CA ARG A 4 4.86 -7.31 41.43
C ARG A 4 4.87 -6.30 40.29
N THR A 5 6.05 -5.84 39.91
CA THR A 5 6.20 -4.98 38.72
C THR A 5 5.98 -5.82 37.48
N VAL A 6 4.87 -5.60 36.78
CA VAL A 6 4.61 -6.18 35.46
C VAL A 6 4.96 -5.13 34.42
N ARG A 7 5.93 -5.45 33.55
CA ARG A 7 6.24 -4.62 32.39
C ARG A 7 5.26 -4.97 31.29
N ILE A 8 4.57 -3.95 30.76
CA ILE A 8 3.68 -4.09 29.62
C ILE A 8 4.34 -3.32 28.47
N ASP A 9 4.74 -4.04 27.44
CA ASP A 9 5.33 -3.42 26.26
C ASP A 9 4.22 -2.89 25.34
N ILE A 10 4.29 -1.60 25.03
CA ILE A 10 3.35 -0.93 24.14
C ILE A 10 3.93 -1.00 22.72
N PRO A 11 3.20 -1.54 21.72
CA PRO A 11 3.70 -1.75 20.36
C PRO A 11 3.75 -0.44 19.56
N ILE A 12 4.64 0.49 19.92
CA ILE A 12 4.75 1.83 19.32
C ILE A 12 5.21 1.85 17.87
N TYR A 13 6.03 0.88 17.45
CA TYR A 13 6.58 0.80 16.09
C TYR A 13 5.74 -0.09 15.16
N GLU A 14 4.85 -0.89 15.72
CA GLU A 14 4.04 -1.86 14.99
C GLU A 14 2.62 -1.33 14.84
N LYS A 15 2.40 -0.55 13.76
CA LYS A 15 1.14 0.18 13.50
C LYS A 15 -0.10 -0.70 13.60
N GLU A 16 -0.03 -1.93 13.08
CA GLU A 16 -1.15 -2.88 13.13
C GLU A 16 -1.43 -3.38 14.54
N LYS A 17 -0.39 -3.76 15.29
CA LYS A 17 -0.55 -4.15 16.70
C LYS A 17 -1.06 -2.99 17.56
N MET A 18 -0.67 -1.75 17.25
CA MET A 18 -1.21 -0.56 17.92
C MET A 18 -2.70 -0.38 17.63
N ILE A 19 -3.13 -0.54 16.38
CA ILE A 19 -4.55 -0.46 16.00
C ILE A 19 -5.36 -1.60 16.66
N THR A 20 -4.81 -2.80 16.72
CA THR A 20 -5.46 -3.92 17.43
C THR A 20 -5.58 -3.61 18.91
N LEU A 21 -4.49 -3.19 19.56
CA LEU A 21 -4.49 -2.83 20.98
C LEU A 21 -5.52 -1.73 21.29
N GLY A 22 -5.63 -0.70 20.45
CA GLY A 22 -6.62 0.35 20.62
C GLY A 22 -8.07 -0.14 20.49
N SER A 23 -8.31 -1.10 19.59
CA SER A 23 -9.61 -1.76 19.46
C SER A 23 -9.92 -2.58 20.71
N ASP A 24 -8.96 -3.38 21.19
CA ASP A 24 -9.12 -4.22 22.39
C ASP A 24 -9.43 -3.38 23.64
N ILE A 25 -8.74 -2.25 23.80
CA ILE A 25 -8.97 -1.31 24.91
C ILE A 25 -10.40 -0.75 24.86
N ARG A 26 -10.84 -0.31 23.68
CA ARG A 26 -12.21 0.22 23.48
C ARG A 26 -13.27 -0.85 23.75
N ASP A 27 -13.06 -2.06 23.23
CA ASP A 27 -14.02 -3.15 23.35
C ASP A 27 -14.11 -3.62 24.80
N ARG A 28 -12.96 -3.68 25.51
CA ARG A 28 -12.92 -3.97 26.94
C ARG A 28 -13.60 -2.87 27.77
N HIS A 29 -13.39 -1.60 27.44
CA HIS A 29 -14.06 -0.49 28.10
C HIS A 29 -15.58 -0.57 27.94
N THR A 30 -16.05 -0.79 26.71
CA THR A 30 -17.47 -0.97 26.40
C THR A 30 -18.07 -2.15 27.16
N ALA A 31 -17.35 -3.29 27.21
CA ALA A 31 -17.81 -4.49 27.92
C ALA A 31 -17.91 -4.29 29.43
N LEU A 32 -17.03 -3.48 30.02
CA LEU A 32 -17.07 -3.16 31.45
C LEU A 32 -18.09 -2.07 31.78
N GLY A 33 -18.50 -1.25 30.81
CA GLY A 33 -19.49 -0.19 30.99
C GLY A 33 -19.16 0.71 32.18
N ALA A 34 -20.12 0.91 33.09
CA ALA A 34 -19.95 1.71 34.30
C ALA A 34 -18.84 1.21 35.24
N ALA A 35 -18.52 -0.09 35.20
CA ALA A 35 -17.45 -0.68 36.01
C ALA A 35 -16.05 -0.44 35.42
N SER A 36 -15.93 0.22 34.27
CA SER A 36 -14.63 0.56 33.70
C SER A 36 -13.90 1.58 34.59
N PRO A 37 -12.64 1.34 34.97
CA PRO A 37 -11.83 2.30 35.72
C PRO A 37 -11.49 3.56 34.90
N LEU A 38 -11.80 3.53 33.60
CA LEU A 38 -11.59 4.63 32.65
C LEU A 38 -12.78 5.59 32.57
N ASN A 39 -13.84 5.39 33.38
CA ASN A 39 -14.96 6.34 33.52
C ASN A 39 -14.59 7.52 34.44
N ASN A 40 -13.43 8.10 34.24
CA ASN A 40 -12.93 9.23 35.04
C ASN A 40 -12.74 10.46 34.15
N SER A 41 -12.67 11.65 34.76
CA SER A 41 -12.50 12.91 34.02
C SER A 41 -11.10 13.12 33.43
N ILE A 42 -10.18 12.17 33.63
CA ILE A 42 -8.78 12.27 33.19
C ILE A 42 -8.63 11.72 31.76
N ILE A 43 -9.42 10.70 31.39
CA ILE A 43 -9.33 10.03 30.10
C ILE A 43 -10.68 10.12 29.38
N ASP A 44 -10.70 10.86 28.27
CA ASP A 44 -11.85 10.90 27.37
C ASP A 44 -11.80 9.71 26.39
N MET A 45 -12.49 8.63 26.76
CA MET A 45 -12.62 7.43 25.94
C MET A 45 -13.38 7.68 24.62
N THR A 46 -14.20 8.72 24.55
CA THR A 46 -14.91 9.12 23.32
C THR A 46 -13.93 9.74 22.33
N ALA A 47 -13.11 10.68 22.79
CA ALA A 47 -12.05 11.27 21.98
C ALA A 47 -11.03 10.22 21.53
N PHE A 48 -10.64 9.29 22.42
CA PHE A 48 -9.79 8.15 22.07
C PHE A 48 -10.39 7.30 20.95
N ALA A 49 -11.67 6.92 21.05
CA ALA A 49 -12.34 6.13 20.04
C ALA A 49 -12.40 6.85 18.68
N ALA A 50 -12.61 8.17 18.67
CA ALA A 50 -12.64 8.97 17.45
C ALA A 50 -11.26 9.01 16.76
N ILE A 51 -10.18 9.26 17.51
CA ILE A 51 -8.82 9.28 16.95
C ILE A 51 -8.40 7.90 16.46
N HIS A 52 -8.75 6.85 17.22
CA HIS A 52 -8.47 5.47 16.84
C HIS A 52 -9.18 5.08 15.53
N GLN A 53 -10.45 5.43 15.40
CA GLN A 53 -11.21 5.18 14.17
C GLN A 53 -10.62 5.94 12.99
N LEU A 54 -10.28 7.22 13.16
CA LEU A 54 -9.61 8.01 12.12
C LEU A 54 -8.30 7.37 11.65
N ALA A 55 -7.48 6.88 12.59
CA ALA A 55 -6.21 6.22 12.27
C ALA A 55 -6.42 4.94 11.48
N LYS A 56 -7.45 4.15 11.83
CA LYS A 56 -7.83 2.94 11.11
C LYS A 56 -8.29 3.25 9.68
N ASP A 57 -9.18 4.22 9.53
CA ASP A 57 -9.74 4.61 8.23
C ASP A 57 -8.65 5.13 7.29
N LYS A 58 -7.77 6.00 7.78
CA LYS A 58 -6.64 6.53 7.00
C LYS A 58 -5.64 5.45 6.60
N ARG A 59 -5.46 4.42 7.44
CA ARG A 59 -4.59 3.29 7.08
C ARG A 59 -5.21 2.43 5.98
N THR A 60 -6.50 2.15 6.05
CA THR A 60 -7.23 1.44 4.99
C THR A 60 -7.17 2.21 3.67
N GLU A 61 -7.48 3.51 3.69
CA GLU A 61 -7.41 4.39 2.52
C GLU A 61 -6.02 4.37 1.86
N GLY A 62 -4.96 4.39 2.67
CA GLY A 62 -3.58 4.31 2.17
C GLY A 62 -3.24 2.95 1.54
N LEU A 63 -3.76 1.85 2.08
CA LEU A 63 -3.57 0.51 1.51
C LEU A 63 -4.32 0.36 0.19
N ASP A 64 -5.55 0.86 0.12
CA ASP A 64 -6.35 0.86 -1.10
C ASP A 64 -5.66 1.68 -2.19
N ALA A 65 -5.23 2.91 -1.88
CA ALA A 65 -4.49 3.75 -2.80
C ALA A 65 -3.19 3.09 -3.29
N HIS A 66 -2.48 2.39 -2.40
CA HIS A 66 -1.29 1.63 -2.78
C HIS A 66 -1.62 0.49 -3.73
N SER A 67 -2.67 -0.28 -3.45
CA SER A 67 -3.15 -1.36 -4.31
C SER A 67 -3.56 -0.85 -5.70
N PHE A 68 -4.29 0.27 -5.76
CA PHE A 68 -4.66 0.90 -7.03
C PHE A 68 -3.41 1.40 -7.79
N GLY A 69 -2.43 1.96 -7.08
CA GLY A 69 -1.16 2.37 -7.66
C GLY A 69 -0.40 1.20 -8.28
N GLN A 70 -0.30 0.07 -7.55
CA GLN A 70 0.33 -1.15 -8.07
C GLN A 70 -0.39 -1.68 -9.31
N ALA A 71 -1.73 -1.71 -9.30
CA ALA A 71 -2.51 -2.14 -10.45
C ALA A 71 -2.31 -1.22 -11.67
N ALA A 72 -2.25 0.10 -11.46
CA ALA A 72 -2.00 1.06 -12.52
C ALA A 72 -0.58 0.92 -13.11
N ILE A 73 0.44 0.69 -12.26
CA ILE A 73 1.82 0.42 -12.70
C ILE A 73 1.85 -0.86 -13.52
N GLN A 74 1.23 -1.93 -13.03
CA GLN A 74 1.16 -3.21 -13.76
C GLN A 74 0.45 -3.05 -15.12
N ALA A 75 -0.63 -2.27 -15.18
CA ALA A 75 -1.31 -1.97 -16.44
C ALA A 75 -0.41 -1.17 -17.41
N ALA A 76 0.38 -0.23 -16.90
CA ALA A 76 1.36 0.51 -17.71
C ALA A 76 2.46 -0.43 -18.25
N ASP A 77 3.00 -1.32 -17.41
CA ASP A 77 4.00 -2.31 -17.83
C ASP A 77 3.47 -3.25 -18.92
N LEU A 78 2.21 -3.65 -18.80
CA LEU A 78 1.51 -4.44 -19.81
C LEU A 78 1.30 -3.67 -21.13
N ALA A 79 0.99 -2.37 -21.06
CA ALA A 79 0.87 -1.54 -22.25
C ALA A 79 2.24 -1.32 -22.93
N LEU A 80 3.30 -1.17 -22.14
CA LEU A 80 4.66 -1.01 -22.63
C LEU A 80 5.21 -2.27 -23.30
N GLY A 81 4.71 -3.46 -22.94
CA GLY A 81 5.26 -4.72 -23.45
C GLY A 81 6.39 -5.29 -22.57
N ILE A 82 6.52 -4.80 -21.33
CA ILE A 82 7.61 -5.18 -20.38
C ILE A 82 7.11 -6.20 -19.35
N GLY A 83 5.82 -6.57 -19.39
CA GLY A 83 5.27 -7.62 -18.53
C GLY A 83 6.02 -8.95 -18.69
N ALA A 84 6.06 -9.76 -17.63
CA ALA A 84 6.91 -10.97 -17.53
C ALA A 84 6.74 -12.04 -18.64
N LEU A 85 5.71 -11.93 -19.49
CA LEU A 85 5.43 -12.83 -20.61
C LEU A 85 5.30 -12.10 -21.95
N GLN A 86 5.55 -10.80 -21.99
CA GLN A 86 5.47 -10.00 -23.20
C GLN A 86 6.84 -9.95 -23.88
N THR A 87 6.81 -9.99 -25.20
CA THR A 87 7.99 -9.93 -26.06
C THR A 87 7.78 -8.87 -27.14
N ILE A 88 8.81 -8.62 -27.93
CA ILE A 88 8.72 -7.74 -29.11
C ILE A 88 7.67 -8.21 -30.14
N ASP A 89 7.23 -9.47 -30.05
CA ASP A 89 6.20 -10.05 -30.92
C ASP A 89 4.80 -9.99 -30.32
N THR A 90 4.64 -9.52 -29.08
CA THR A 90 3.32 -9.41 -28.44
C THR A 90 2.52 -8.24 -29.02
N PRO A 91 1.46 -8.48 -29.80
CA PRO A 91 0.75 -7.43 -30.50
C PRO A 91 0.15 -6.40 -29.56
N SER A 92 -0.05 -5.18 -30.07
CA SER A 92 -0.70 -4.07 -29.35
C SER A 92 0.05 -3.58 -28.10
N THR A 93 1.37 -3.77 -28.07
CA THR A 93 2.26 -3.19 -27.04
C THR A 93 3.20 -2.17 -27.65
N VAL A 94 3.70 -1.22 -26.84
CA VAL A 94 4.70 -0.25 -27.31
C VAL A 94 5.94 -0.97 -27.84
N TYR A 95 6.43 -1.99 -27.12
CA TYR A 95 7.61 -2.76 -27.55
C TYR A 95 7.42 -3.41 -28.93
N TYR A 96 6.23 -3.94 -29.21
CA TYR A 96 5.89 -4.47 -30.53
C TYR A 96 5.95 -3.41 -31.63
N TYR A 97 5.33 -2.25 -31.42
CA TYR A 97 5.36 -1.17 -32.40
C TYR A 97 6.79 -0.66 -32.64
N THR A 98 7.59 -0.49 -31.57
CA THR A 98 8.99 -0.10 -31.68
C THR A 98 9.80 -1.12 -32.49
N GLY A 99 9.57 -2.42 -32.29
CA GLY A 99 10.21 -3.47 -33.10
C GLY A 99 9.86 -3.37 -34.58
N ARG A 100 8.58 -3.15 -34.92
CA ARG A 100 8.14 -2.98 -36.31
C ARG A 100 8.72 -1.73 -36.96
N ILE A 101 8.71 -0.60 -36.26
CA ILE A 101 9.30 0.66 -36.72
C ILE A 101 10.79 0.47 -37.00
N ARG A 102 11.54 -0.18 -36.10
CA ARG A 102 12.95 -0.49 -36.29
C ARG A 102 13.16 -1.32 -37.57
N SER A 103 12.40 -2.39 -37.76
CA SER A 103 12.53 -3.24 -38.95
C SER A 103 12.19 -2.50 -40.24
N GLN A 104 11.19 -1.61 -40.23
CA GLN A 104 10.85 -0.77 -41.39
C GLN A 104 11.94 0.25 -41.72
N LEU A 105 12.51 0.91 -40.71
CA LEU A 105 13.61 1.85 -40.91
C LEU A 105 14.85 1.15 -41.46
N LEU A 106 15.20 -0.02 -40.92
CA LEU A 106 16.31 -0.83 -41.44
C LEU A 106 16.10 -1.23 -42.90
N LEU A 107 14.87 -1.62 -43.28
CA LEU A 107 14.54 -1.92 -44.67
C LEU A 107 14.64 -0.68 -45.57
N ALA A 108 14.15 0.48 -45.10
CA ALA A 108 14.13 1.72 -45.87
C ALA A 108 15.53 2.30 -46.10
N TYR A 109 16.45 2.12 -45.15
CA TYR A 109 17.84 2.56 -45.23
C TYR A 109 18.82 1.45 -45.61
N GLN A 110 18.31 0.30 -46.03
CA GLN A 110 19.12 -0.84 -46.46
C GLN A 110 19.96 -0.44 -47.69
N GLY A 111 21.28 -0.29 -47.51
CA GLY A 111 22.22 0.14 -48.55
C GLY A 111 22.72 1.59 -48.43
N VAL A 112 22.25 2.38 -47.46
CA VAL A 112 22.74 3.74 -47.15
C VAL A 112 23.50 3.77 -45.82
N GLU A 113 23.69 2.61 -45.17
CA GLU A 113 24.22 2.49 -43.81
C GLU A 113 25.69 2.94 -43.67
N GLU A 114 26.47 2.98 -44.76
CA GLU A 114 27.88 3.44 -44.76
C GLU A 114 28.08 4.90 -45.22
N GLU A 115 27.10 5.57 -45.84
CA GLU A 115 27.27 6.96 -46.31
C GLU A 115 27.12 8.01 -45.19
N ALA A 116 26.67 7.60 -44.00
CA ALA A 116 26.47 8.47 -42.85
C ALA A 116 27.50 8.27 -41.72
N SER A 117 28.65 7.63 -42.00
CA SER A 117 29.80 7.57 -41.07
C SER A 117 30.83 8.66 -41.34
#